data_AF-A0A0F9XAD8-F1
#
_entry.id   AF-A0A0F9XAD8-F1
#
_cell.length_a   1.000
_cell.length_b   1.000
_cell.length_c   1.000
_cell.angle_alpha   90.00
_cell.angle_beta   90.00
_cell.angle_gamma   90.00
#
_symmetry.space_group_name_H-M   'P 1'
#
loop_
_entity.id
_entity.type
_entity.pdbx_description
1 polymer ?
#
loop_
_entity_poly.entity_id
_entity_poly.type
_entity_poly.pdbx_seq_one_letter_code
_entity_poly.pdbx_strand_id
1 'polypeptide(L)'
;MDFPRQFGRTYHAYKEGSYAFPNDEVEQERLALQDCAFTRAMGDKLYFAPLDEHPPRRILDIATGTGDWAIAMGDRFPNAIVTATDLSPIQPEVVPTNVEFYVEDSSEPWDYSDTFDYIHTKTTGGCWESYETQIAQQAFETLAPGGWLESQECDSVPHCDDGTLKPDSALATWFQDFLNAGAEAKRPHTEGCKLKSIYERVGFVDVHERKFKVPLNGWAKDQDLKEIGRLMEMNMQMGLSAFSLAPFNRVYGRTPEEIEVREICFC
;
A
#
# COMPACT_ATOMS: atom_id res chain seq x y z
N MET A 1 4.75 19.62 12.01
CA MET A 1 6.11 19.41 11.48
C MET A 1 6.24 20.18 10.18
N ASP A 2 7.41 20.70 9.87
CA ASP A 2 7.66 21.27 8.53
C ASP A 2 8.02 20.11 7.59
N PHE A 3 7.16 19.83 6.61
CA PHE A 3 7.41 18.79 5.60
C PHE A 3 8.30 19.33 4.47
N PRO A 4 9.32 18.58 4.02
CA PRO A 4 10.11 18.96 2.84
C PRO A 4 9.22 19.09 1.60
N ARG A 5 9.59 20.04 0.72
CA ARG A 5 8.86 20.32 -0.53
C ARG A 5 9.72 20.02 -1.75
N GLN A 6 9.15 19.24 -2.67
CA GLN A 6 9.77 18.92 -3.96
C GLN A 6 8.67 18.92 -5.03
N PHE A 7 8.94 19.48 -6.22
CA PHE A 7 7.96 19.52 -7.33
C PHE A 7 6.58 20.09 -6.95
N GLY A 8 6.53 21.03 -6.00
CA GLY A 8 5.27 21.63 -5.52
C GLY A 8 4.44 20.75 -4.56
N ARG A 9 4.91 19.55 -4.22
CA ARG A 9 4.27 18.59 -3.30
C ARG A 9 5.05 18.51 -1.97
N THR A 10 4.41 18.07 -0.89
CA THR A 10 5.09 17.80 0.39
C THR A 10 5.44 16.31 0.54
N TYR A 11 6.51 16.02 1.27
CA TYR A 11 7.02 14.65 1.49
C TYR A 11 7.33 14.41 2.97
N HIS A 12 7.58 13.15 3.33
CA HIS A 12 7.89 12.72 4.69
C HIS A 12 9.20 13.35 5.19
N ALA A 13 9.18 13.97 6.38
CA ALA A 13 10.36 14.60 6.98
C ALA A 13 11.23 13.58 7.75
N TYR A 14 10.60 12.58 8.37
CA TYR A 14 11.32 11.48 9.02
C TYR A 14 11.91 10.54 7.96
N LYS A 15 13.22 10.26 8.06
CA LYS A 15 14.00 9.55 7.03
C LYS A 15 13.79 10.15 5.62
N GLU A 16 14.00 11.46 5.51
CA GLU A 16 13.84 12.21 4.25
C GLU A 16 14.51 11.52 3.05
N GLY A 17 13.77 11.45 1.93
CA GLY A 17 14.24 10.84 0.68
C GLY A 17 14.07 9.31 0.60
N SER A 18 13.78 8.64 1.72
CA SER A 18 13.65 7.18 1.77
C SER A 18 12.37 6.65 1.11
N TYR A 19 11.30 7.44 1.10
CA TYR A 19 10.04 7.19 0.40
C TYR A 19 9.82 8.24 -0.68
N ALA A 20 9.32 7.82 -1.84
CA ALA A 20 9.31 8.64 -3.04
C ALA A 20 7.96 9.30 -3.34
N PHE A 21 6.91 8.99 -2.58
CA PHE A 21 5.57 9.54 -2.79
C PHE A 21 5.27 10.70 -1.82
N PRO A 22 4.45 11.66 -2.26
CA PRO A 22 4.07 12.81 -1.46
C PRO A 22 3.17 12.43 -0.28
N ASN A 23 2.87 13.38 0.60
CA ASN A 23 1.98 13.21 1.75
C ASN A 23 0.94 14.34 1.92
N ASP A 24 0.80 15.21 0.91
CA ASP A 24 -0.16 16.32 0.91
C ASP A 24 -1.61 15.86 0.71
N GLU A 25 -2.55 16.81 0.86
CA GLU A 25 -4.00 16.57 0.74
C GLU A 25 -4.39 15.88 -0.56
N VAL A 26 -3.76 16.24 -1.69
CA VAL A 26 -4.02 15.59 -2.99
C VAL A 26 -3.66 14.11 -2.96
N GLU A 27 -2.56 13.75 -2.29
CA GLU A 27 -2.19 12.35 -2.13
C GLU A 27 -3.13 11.61 -1.19
N GLN A 28 -3.57 12.26 -0.11
CA GLN A 28 -4.52 11.67 0.84
C GLN A 28 -5.88 11.38 0.18
N GLU A 29 -6.38 12.29 -0.66
CA GLU A 29 -7.59 12.05 -1.46
C GLU A 29 -7.40 10.89 -2.45
N ARG A 30 -6.22 10.78 -3.06
CA ARG A 30 -5.87 9.66 -3.94
C ARG A 30 -5.85 8.34 -3.17
N LEU A 31 -5.24 8.30 -1.99
CA LEU A 31 -5.20 7.12 -1.11
C LEU A 31 -6.62 6.69 -0.69
N ALA A 32 -7.53 7.63 -0.42
CA ALA A 32 -8.92 7.31 -0.13
C ALA A 32 -9.65 6.64 -1.32
N LEU A 33 -9.41 7.10 -2.55
CA LEU A 33 -9.92 6.45 -3.77
C LEU A 33 -9.35 5.03 -3.92
N GLN A 34 -8.05 4.87 -3.65
CA GLN A 34 -7.36 3.59 -3.71
C GLN A 34 -7.94 2.60 -2.69
N ASP A 35 -8.10 3.02 -1.43
CA ASP A 35 -8.72 2.20 -0.39
C ASP A 35 -10.12 1.77 -0.79
N CYS A 36 -10.96 2.71 -1.23
CA CYS A 36 -12.33 2.43 -1.65
C CYS A 36 -12.38 1.38 -2.79
N ALA A 37 -11.51 1.52 -3.80
CA ALA A 37 -11.45 0.58 -4.91
C ALA A 37 -11.05 -0.84 -4.46
N PHE A 38 -10.02 -0.97 -3.63
CA PHE A 38 -9.56 -2.26 -3.13
C PHE A 38 -10.56 -2.90 -2.17
N THR A 39 -11.07 -2.13 -1.20
CA THR A 39 -12.07 -2.61 -0.23
C THR A 39 -13.31 -3.13 -0.95
N ARG A 40 -13.78 -2.42 -1.98
CA ARG A 40 -14.89 -2.89 -2.82
C ARG A 40 -14.54 -4.15 -3.61
N ALA A 41 -13.34 -4.24 -4.19
CA ALA A 41 -12.88 -5.45 -4.88
C ALA A 41 -12.84 -6.68 -3.95
N MET A 42 -12.62 -6.46 -2.65
CA MET A 42 -12.61 -7.47 -1.60
C MET A 42 -14.00 -7.76 -1.01
N GLY A 43 -15.06 -7.17 -1.56
CA GLY A 43 -16.43 -7.35 -1.10
C GLY A 43 -16.72 -6.67 0.24
N ASP A 44 -16.18 -5.47 0.42
CA ASP A 44 -16.32 -4.62 1.61
C ASP A 44 -15.81 -5.28 2.90
N LYS A 45 -14.84 -6.17 2.77
CA LYS A 45 -14.18 -6.84 3.90
C LYS A 45 -12.92 -6.09 4.31
N LEU A 46 -12.80 -5.84 5.62
CA LEU A 46 -11.59 -5.29 6.23
C LEU A 46 -10.49 -6.33 6.41
N TYR A 47 -10.86 -7.60 6.59
CA TYR A 47 -9.96 -8.72 6.83
C TYR A 47 -10.54 -10.04 6.29
N PHE A 48 -9.68 -11.03 6.08
CA PHE A 48 -10.02 -12.39 5.69
C PHE A 48 -9.63 -13.45 6.73
N ALA A 49 -8.72 -13.13 7.65
CA ALA A 49 -8.42 -13.94 8.82
C ALA A 49 -9.69 -14.24 9.67
N PRO A 50 -9.76 -15.37 10.38
CA PRO A 50 -10.94 -15.79 11.15
C PRO A 50 -11.12 -15.03 12.49
N LEU A 51 -11.03 -13.70 12.45
CA LEU A 51 -11.05 -12.83 13.64
C LEU A 51 -12.42 -12.78 14.34
N ASP A 52 -13.50 -13.14 13.67
CA ASP A 52 -14.83 -13.18 14.31
C ASP A 52 -14.98 -14.35 15.30
N GLU A 53 -14.32 -15.48 15.01
CA GLU A 53 -14.33 -16.67 15.88
C GLU A 53 -13.36 -16.49 17.06
N HIS A 54 -12.27 -15.76 16.81
CA HIS A 54 -11.22 -15.46 17.79
C HIS A 54 -10.88 -13.97 17.76
N PRO A 55 -11.68 -13.11 18.44
CA PRO A 55 -11.47 -11.67 18.42
C PRO A 55 -10.08 -11.27 18.93
N PRO A 56 -9.33 -10.45 18.18
CA PRO A 56 -8.01 -10.00 18.59
C PRO A 56 -8.11 -9.06 19.80
N ARG A 57 -7.07 -9.04 20.61
CA ARG A 57 -6.84 -8.04 21.67
C ARG A 57 -5.81 -7.00 21.25
N ARG A 58 -4.85 -7.37 20.39
CA ARG A 58 -3.81 -6.47 19.91
C ARG A 58 -3.66 -6.60 18.40
N ILE A 59 -3.80 -5.47 17.70
CA ILE A 59 -3.70 -5.36 16.25
C ILE A 59 -2.55 -4.41 15.92
N LEU A 60 -1.68 -4.79 14.98
CA LEU A 60 -0.67 -3.90 14.39
C LEU A 60 -1.01 -3.62 12.93
N ASP A 61 -1.20 -2.36 12.57
CA ASP A 61 -1.34 -1.91 11.18
C ASP A 61 -0.08 -1.17 10.74
N ILE A 62 0.59 -1.69 9.72
CA ILE A 62 1.91 -1.20 9.30
C ILE A 62 1.78 -0.40 8.01
N ALA A 63 2.42 0.78 7.97
CA ALA A 63 2.30 1.74 6.88
C ALA A 63 0.83 2.14 6.66
N THR A 64 0.20 2.60 7.74
CA THR A 64 -1.25 2.85 7.81
C THR A 64 -1.72 3.99 6.89
N GLY A 65 -0.80 4.83 6.38
CA GLY A 65 -1.15 5.97 5.54
C GLY A 65 -2.04 6.95 6.29
N THR A 66 -3.26 7.17 5.80
CA THR A 66 -4.26 8.05 6.44
C THR A 66 -4.87 7.45 7.71
N GLY A 67 -4.72 6.15 7.96
CA GLY A 67 -5.25 5.48 9.15
C GLY A 67 -6.67 4.94 9.00
N ASP A 68 -7.31 5.06 7.84
CA ASP A 68 -8.72 4.69 7.62
C ASP A 68 -9.01 3.23 7.99
N TRP A 69 -8.12 2.31 7.60
CA TRP A 69 -8.27 0.90 7.92
C TRP A 69 -8.13 0.63 9.43
N ALA A 70 -7.13 1.23 10.08
CA ALA A 70 -6.91 1.09 11.53
C ALA A 70 -8.12 1.62 12.33
N ILE A 71 -8.69 2.75 11.91
CA ILE A 71 -9.90 3.34 12.51
C ILE A 71 -11.09 2.36 12.36
N ALA A 72 -11.31 1.83 11.16
CA ALA A 72 -12.39 0.88 10.91
C ALA A 72 -12.24 -0.41 11.74
N MET A 73 -11.01 -0.88 11.96
CA MET A 73 -10.73 -2.02 12.84
C MET A 73 -10.95 -1.69 14.32
N GLY A 74 -10.62 -0.47 14.75
CA GLY A 74 -10.93 0.02 16.10
C GLY A 74 -12.42 0.02 16.41
N ASP A 75 -13.24 0.48 15.45
CA ASP A 75 -14.71 0.43 15.54
C ASP A 75 -15.25 -1.01 15.52
N ARG A 76 -14.67 -1.88 14.69
CA ARG A 76 -15.08 -3.29 14.56
C ARG A 76 -14.77 -4.09 15.83
N PHE A 77 -13.63 -3.84 16.46
CA PHE A 77 -13.16 -4.54 17.65
C PHE A 77 -12.89 -3.57 18.80
N PRO A 78 -13.93 -3.04 19.47
CA PRO A 78 -13.77 -2.01 20.51
C PRO A 78 -13.01 -2.48 21.77
N ASN A 79 -12.77 -3.79 21.89
CA ASN A 79 -11.98 -4.38 22.98
C ASN A 79 -10.53 -4.69 22.58
N ALA A 80 -10.16 -4.47 21.31
CA ALA A 80 -8.79 -4.60 20.84
C ALA A 80 -8.08 -3.25 20.95
N ILE A 81 -6.77 -3.26 21.16
CA ILE A 81 -5.90 -2.09 20.97
C ILE A 81 -5.33 -2.19 19.55
N VAL A 82 -5.54 -1.15 18.75
CA VAL A 82 -5.01 -1.04 17.39
C VAL A 82 -3.83 -0.08 17.41
N THR A 83 -2.63 -0.60 17.24
CA THR A 83 -1.41 0.16 17.05
C THR A 83 -1.21 0.33 15.54
N ALA A 84 -1.15 1.57 15.05
CA ALA A 84 -0.99 1.87 13.64
C ALA A 84 0.26 2.74 13.42
N THR A 85 1.13 2.33 12.50
CA THR A 85 2.44 2.97 12.30
C THR A 85 2.60 3.52 10.88
N ASP A 86 3.22 4.70 10.76
CA ASP A 86 3.60 5.30 9.48
C ASP A 86 4.84 6.19 9.62
N LEU A 87 5.51 6.50 8.50
CA LEU A 87 6.60 7.48 8.47
C LEU A 87 6.09 8.92 8.60
N SER A 88 4.85 9.20 8.21
CA SER A 88 4.23 10.53 8.29
C SER A 88 3.07 10.59 9.28
N PRO A 89 3.04 11.60 10.17
CA PRO A 89 1.90 11.86 11.03
C PRO A 89 0.83 12.67 10.28
N ILE A 90 0.06 12.01 9.42
CA ILE A 90 -1.02 12.61 8.60
C ILE A 90 -2.41 12.09 8.98
N GLN A 91 -2.52 11.38 10.10
CA GLN A 91 -3.76 10.74 10.57
C GLN A 91 -4.65 11.74 11.32
N PRO A 92 -5.98 11.54 11.33
CA PRO A 92 -6.92 12.45 11.99
C PRO A 92 -6.75 12.50 13.51
N GLU A 93 -7.08 13.64 14.14
CA GLU A 93 -6.99 13.81 15.59
C GLU A 93 -8.12 13.10 16.36
N VAL A 94 -9.28 12.93 15.71
CA VAL A 94 -10.47 12.33 16.33
C VAL A 94 -10.63 10.91 15.82
N VAL A 95 -10.25 9.94 16.64
CA VAL A 95 -10.29 8.51 16.36
C VAL A 95 -10.85 7.72 17.54
N PRO A 96 -11.22 6.44 17.36
CA PRO A 96 -11.65 5.58 18.46
C PRO A 96 -10.59 5.53 19.57
N THR A 97 -11.04 5.46 20.83
CA THR A 97 -10.15 5.53 22.00
C THR A 97 -9.17 4.35 22.12
N ASN A 98 -9.37 3.33 21.31
CA ASN A 98 -8.56 2.12 21.24
C ASN A 98 -7.63 2.07 20.01
N VAL A 99 -7.50 3.17 19.28
CA VAL A 99 -6.59 3.32 18.12
C VAL A 99 -5.47 4.30 18.48
N GLU A 100 -4.23 3.86 18.30
CA GLU A 100 -3.02 4.61 18.63
C GLU A 100 -2.12 4.72 17.40
N PHE A 101 -1.73 5.94 17.03
CA PHE A 101 -0.83 6.19 15.91
C PHE A 101 0.58 6.51 16.37
N TYR A 102 1.57 5.92 15.70
CA TYR A 102 2.99 6.16 15.97
C TYR A 102 3.75 6.46 14.69
N VAL A 103 4.69 7.41 14.79
CA VAL A 103 5.66 7.67 13.72
C VAL A 103 6.79 6.66 13.86
N GLU A 104 6.85 5.69 12.97
CA GLU A 104 7.81 4.58 13.03
C GLU A 104 8.24 4.17 11.61
N ASP A 105 9.50 3.75 11.45
CA ASP A 105 9.93 3.05 10.24
C ASP A 105 9.91 1.54 10.51
N SER A 106 8.90 0.87 9.96
CA SER A 106 8.70 -0.57 10.12
C SER A 106 9.80 -1.44 9.51
N SER A 107 10.74 -0.86 8.76
CA SER A 107 11.91 -1.57 8.26
C SER A 107 13.03 -1.74 9.28
N GLU A 108 12.97 -1.00 10.39
CA GLU A 108 13.88 -1.16 11.52
C GLU A 108 13.44 -2.33 12.42
N PRO A 109 14.33 -2.83 13.31
CA PRO A 109 13.96 -3.85 14.28
C PRO A 109 12.78 -3.44 15.17
N TRP A 110 11.76 -4.29 15.25
CA TRP A 110 10.58 -4.06 16.09
C TRP A 110 10.91 -4.33 17.56
N ASP A 111 10.67 -3.34 18.43
CA ASP A 111 10.92 -3.42 19.88
C ASP A 111 9.60 -3.33 20.68
N TYR A 112 8.64 -4.17 20.34
CA TYR A 112 7.37 -4.25 21.06
C TYR A 112 7.50 -5.16 22.28
N SER A 113 7.02 -4.69 23.44
CA SER A 113 7.03 -5.47 24.69
C SER A 113 6.00 -6.60 24.71
N ASP A 114 4.94 -6.45 23.93
CA ASP A 114 3.82 -7.39 23.81
C ASP A 114 3.77 -8.01 22.42
N THR A 115 3.20 -9.21 22.31
CA THR A 115 2.90 -9.85 21.02
C THR A 115 1.57 -9.35 20.45
N PHE A 116 1.38 -9.50 19.14
CA PHE A 116 0.12 -9.16 18.45
C PHE A 116 -0.71 -10.40 18.11
N ASP A 117 -2.03 -10.25 18.09
CA ASP A 117 -2.95 -11.30 17.63
C ASP A 117 -3.19 -11.19 16.12
N TYR A 118 -3.07 -9.99 15.57
CA TYR A 118 -3.25 -9.71 14.16
C TYR A 118 -2.30 -8.61 13.70
N ILE A 119 -1.60 -8.84 12.59
CA ILE A 119 -0.71 -7.87 11.95
C ILE A 119 -1.19 -7.69 10.51
N HIS A 120 -1.24 -6.45 10.05
CA HIS A 120 -1.81 -6.09 8.76
C HIS A 120 -0.92 -5.15 7.95
N THR A 121 -0.90 -5.36 6.63
CA THR A 121 -0.37 -4.39 5.65
C THR A 121 -1.35 -4.25 4.49
N LYS A 122 -1.44 -3.05 3.90
CA LYS A 122 -2.25 -2.82 2.69
C LYS A 122 -1.60 -1.81 1.77
N THR A 123 -1.55 -2.13 0.48
CA THR A 123 -1.04 -1.23 -0.57
C THR A 123 0.34 -0.65 -0.29
N THR A 124 1.27 -1.49 0.17
CA THR A 124 2.61 -1.12 0.65
C THR A 124 3.72 -1.32 -0.40
N GLY A 125 3.35 -1.36 -1.68
CA GLY A 125 4.30 -1.42 -2.79
C GLY A 125 5.30 -0.26 -2.72
N GLY A 126 6.59 -0.57 -2.73
CA GLY A 126 7.65 0.44 -2.60
C GLY A 126 7.93 0.93 -1.17
N CYS A 127 7.29 0.38 -0.15
CA CYS A 127 7.57 0.74 1.24
C CYS A 127 8.90 0.16 1.75
N TRP A 128 9.37 -0.97 1.21
CA TRP A 128 10.52 -1.72 1.76
C TRP A 128 11.44 -2.25 0.66
N GLU A 129 12.71 -2.51 0.99
CA GLU A 129 13.65 -3.19 0.09
C GLU A 129 13.34 -4.69 0.00
N SER A 130 12.95 -5.28 1.12
CA SER A 130 12.62 -6.69 1.23
C SER A 130 11.49 -6.88 2.22
N TYR A 131 10.29 -7.14 1.71
CA TYR A 131 9.12 -7.46 2.53
C TYR A 131 9.39 -8.70 3.41
N GLU A 132 10.08 -9.72 2.87
CA GLU A 132 10.40 -10.95 3.60
C GLU A 132 11.22 -10.68 4.87
N THR A 133 12.34 -9.95 4.73
CA THR A 133 13.26 -9.75 5.86
C THR A 133 12.88 -8.58 6.76
N GLN A 134 12.24 -7.56 6.20
CA GLN A 134 11.90 -6.35 6.95
C GLN A 134 10.51 -6.42 7.60
N ILE A 135 9.60 -7.25 7.09
CA ILE A 135 8.22 -7.29 7.61
C ILE A 135 7.81 -8.71 8.00
N ALA A 136 7.83 -9.66 7.07
CA ALA A 136 7.29 -10.99 7.33
C ALA A 136 8.03 -11.73 8.48
N GLN A 137 9.36 -11.64 8.52
CA GLN A 137 10.17 -12.23 9.61
C GLN A 137 9.84 -11.60 10.97
N GLN A 138 9.79 -10.28 11.05
CA GLN A 138 9.49 -9.56 12.29
C GLN A 138 8.05 -9.83 12.76
N ALA A 139 7.10 -9.90 11.82
CA ALA A 139 5.72 -10.30 12.10
C ALA A 139 5.65 -11.72 12.66
N PHE A 140 6.38 -12.66 12.08
CA PHE A 140 6.43 -14.03 12.58
C PHE A 140 6.97 -14.12 14.02
N GLU A 141 7.97 -13.30 14.35
CA GLU A 141 8.59 -13.28 15.69
C GLU A 141 7.73 -12.58 16.75
N THR A 142 6.89 -11.62 16.34
CA THR A 142 6.08 -10.79 17.24
C THR A 142 4.62 -11.22 17.34
N LEU A 143 4.15 -12.14 16.49
CA LEU A 143 2.82 -12.71 16.58
C LEU A 143 2.70 -13.67 17.79
N ALA A 144 1.58 -13.56 18.49
CA ALA A 144 1.19 -14.55 19.49
C ALA A 144 0.94 -15.91 18.80
N PRO A 145 1.12 -17.05 19.49
CA PRO A 145 0.74 -18.34 18.95
C PRO A 145 -0.73 -18.37 18.51
N GLY A 146 -0.98 -18.67 17.24
CA GLY A 146 -2.32 -18.65 16.63
C GLY A 146 -2.76 -17.29 16.07
N GLY A 147 -1.91 -16.26 16.15
CA GLY A 147 -2.13 -14.98 15.51
C GLY A 147 -1.93 -15.02 14.00
N TRP A 148 -2.40 -13.97 13.32
CA TRP A 148 -2.44 -13.89 11.85
C TRP A 148 -1.66 -12.70 11.32
N LEU A 149 -0.89 -12.92 10.25
CA LEU A 149 -0.40 -11.85 9.37
C LEU A 149 -1.26 -11.85 8.10
N GLU A 150 -1.85 -10.72 7.76
CA GLU A 150 -2.60 -10.55 6.52
C GLU A 150 -2.10 -9.34 5.74
N SER A 151 -1.86 -9.54 4.44
CA SER A 151 -1.46 -8.47 3.53
C SER A 151 -2.43 -8.35 2.35
N GLN A 152 -2.93 -7.14 2.16
CA GLN A 152 -3.84 -6.76 1.08
C GLN A 152 -3.08 -5.93 0.04
N GLU A 153 -2.35 -6.62 -0.84
CA GLU A 153 -1.41 -5.98 -1.77
C GLU A 153 -1.87 -6.00 -3.22
N CYS A 154 -1.43 -4.98 -3.96
CA CYS A 154 -1.60 -4.88 -5.40
C CYS A 154 -0.26 -5.13 -6.10
N ASP A 155 -0.26 -6.04 -7.08
CA ASP A 155 0.87 -6.14 -7.99
C ASP A 155 0.79 -5.01 -9.02
N SER A 156 1.86 -4.20 -9.10
CA SER A 156 1.93 -3.08 -10.05
C SER A 156 2.25 -3.52 -11.48
N VAL A 157 2.42 -4.82 -11.73
CA VAL A 157 2.53 -5.34 -13.10
C VAL A 157 1.15 -5.32 -13.78
N PRO A 158 0.96 -4.56 -14.87
CA PRO A 158 -0.32 -4.53 -15.55
C PRO A 158 -0.59 -5.87 -16.26
N HIS A 159 -1.81 -6.38 -16.08
CA HIS A 159 -2.30 -7.58 -16.76
C HIS A 159 -3.43 -7.23 -17.72
N CYS A 160 -3.55 -8.02 -18.79
CA CYS A 160 -4.55 -7.81 -19.83
C CYS A 160 -5.14 -9.16 -20.26
N ASP A 161 -6.45 -9.33 -20.09
CA ASP A 161 -7.14 -10.60 -20.39
C ASP A 161 -7.45 -10.77 -21.88
N ASP A 162 -7.49 -9.68 -22.66
CA ASP A 162 -7.95 -9.69 -24.07
C ASP A 162 -6.85 -9.33 -25.08
N GLY A 163 -5.61 -9.15 -24.62
CA GLY A 163 -4.45 -8.87 -25.46
C GLY A 163 -4.41 -7.46 -26.06
N THR A 164 -5.25 -6.53 -25.59
CA THR A 164 -5.26 -5.14 -26.07
C THR A 164 -4.08 -4.31 -25.57
N LEU A 165 -3.49 -4.67 -24.42
CA LEU A 165 -2.28 -4.05 -23.90
C LEU A 165 -1.04 -4.56 -24.66
N LYS A 166 -0.59 -3.79 -25.63
CA LYS A 166 0.65 -4.11 -26.36
C LYS A 166 1.88 -3.82 -25.48
N PRO A 167 2.94 -4.64 -25.54
CA PRO A 167 4.15 -4.42 -24.76
C PRO A 167 4.86 -3.08 -25.04
N ASP A 168 4.72 -2.55 -26.25
CA ASP A 168 5.29 -1.27 -26.70
C ASP A 168 4.33 -0.08 -26.56
N SER A 169 3.16 -0.28 -25.94
CA SER A 169 2.23 0.81 -25.65
C SER A 169 2.83 1.78 -24.62
N ALA A 170 2.37 3.04 -24.66
CA ALA A 170 2.75 4.03 -23.66
C ALA A 170 2.48 3.50 -22.24
N LEU A 171 1.30 2.91 -22.02
CA LEU A 171 0.90 2.35 -20.73
C LEU A 171 1.86 1.27 -20.21
N ALA A 172 2.16 0.26 -21.04
CA ALA A 172 3.10 -0.78 -20.67
C ALA A 172 4.51 -0.22 -20.41
N THR A 173 4.96 0.74 -21.22
CA THR A 173 6.26 1.38 -21.06
C THR A 173 6.38 2.15 -19.75
N TRP A 174 5.34 2.89 -19.35
CA TRP A 174 5.37 3.63 -18.09
C TRP A 174 5.33 2.73 -16.86
N PHE A 175 4.53 1.66 -16.88
CA PHE A 175 4.58 0.68 -15.80
C PHE A 175 5.96 0.04 -15.72
N GLN A 176 6.59 -0.29 -16.85
CA GLN A 176 7.95 -0.83 -16.85
C GLN A 176 8.96 0.17 -16.27
N ASP A 177 8.90 1.44 -16.67
CA ASP A 177 9.74 2.51 -16.14
C ASP A 177 9.52 2.69 -14.62
N PHE A 178 8.27 2.63 -14.15
CA PHE A 178 7.90 2.71 -12.73
C PHE A 178 8.47 1.53 -11.93
N LEU A 179 8.28 0.31 -12.41
CA LEU A 179 8.80 -0.90 -11.77
C LEU A 179 10.34 -0.89 -11.71
N ASN A 180 10.99 -0.49 -12.80
CA ASN A 180 12.45 -0.36 -12.86
C ASN A 180 12.97 0.71 -11.90
N ALA A 181 12.29 1.86 -11.82
CA ALA A 181 12.67 2.93 -10.90
C ALA A 181 12.58 2.46 -9.45
N GLY A 182 11.50 1.77 -9.08
CA GLY A 182 11.37 1.14 -7.77
C GLY A 182 12.47 0.12 -7.47
N ALA A 183 12.80 -0.74 -8.43
CA ALA A 183 13.87 -1.73 -8.27
C ALA A 183 15.25 -1.08 -8.07
N GLU A 184 15.61 -0.08 -8.90
CA GLU A 184 16.88 0.66 -8.77
C GLU A 184 16.96 1.44 -7.45
N ALA A 185 15.83 1.96 -6.97
CA ALA A 185 15.72 2.63 -5.68
C ALA A 185 15.67 1.67 -4.48
N LYS A 186 15.79 0.33 -4.69
CA LYS A 186 15.64 -0.69 -3.64
C LYS A 186 14.29 -0.58 -2.90
N ARG A 187 13.24 -0.30 -3.66
CA ARG A 187 11.84 -0.19 -3.21
C ARG A 187 10.92 -0.85 -4.26
N PRO A 188 10.96 -2.19 -4.41
CA PRO A 188 10.18 -2.90 -5.42
C PRO A 188 8.66 -2.76 -5.20
N HIS A 189 7.91 -2.72 -6.30
CA HIS A 189 6.44 -2.69 -6.32
C HIS A 189 5.84 -4.02 -6.83
N THR A 190 6.60 -5.11 -6.73
CA THR A 190 6.26 -6.44 -7.31
C THR A 190 6.16 -7.55 -6.25
N GLU A 191 6.15 -7.19 -4.96
CA GLU A 191 6.17 -8.19 -3.88
C GLU A 191 4.82 -8.86 -3.66
N GLY A 192 3.71 -8.22 -4.06
CA GLY A 192 2.35 -8.74 -3.85
C GLY A 192 2.15 -10.17 -4.36
N CYS A 193 2.64 -10.50 -5.56
CA CYS A 193 2.53 -11.85 -6.12
C CYS A 193 3.46 -12.89 -5.48
N LYS A 194 4.41 -12.47 -4.63
CA LYS A 194 5.39 -13.33 -3.96
C LYS A 194 5.01 -13.63 -2.51
N LEU A 195 4.07 -12.89 -1.93
CA LEU A 195 3.72 -12.93 -0.50
C LEU A 195 3.44 -14.34 0.01
N LYS A 196 2.64 -15.14 -0.70
CA LYS A 196 2.36 -16.53 -0.31
C LYS A 196 3.66 -17.32 -0.08
N SER A 197 4.58 -17.25 -1.05
CA SER A 197 5.85 -17.96 -0.98
C SER A 197 6.78 -17.39 0.09
N ILE A 198 6.71 -16.08 0.36
CA ILE A 198 7.45 -15.42 1.44
C ILE A 198 6.97 -15.95 2.79
N TYR A 199 5.66 -15.98 3.02
CA TYR A 199 5.07 -16.50 4.26
C TYR A 199 5.46 -17.95 4.52
N GLU A 200 5.38 -18.80 3.49
CA GLU A 200 5.80 -20.21 3.58
C GLU A 200 7.30 -20.35 3.91
N ARG A 201 8.17 -19.51 3.34
CA ARG A 201 9.62 -19.52 3.62
C ARG A 201 9.96 -19.06 5.03
N VAL A 202 9.29 -18.01 5.51
CA VAL A 202 9.49 -17.47 6.86
C VAL A 202 9.06 -18.48 7.92
N GLY A 203 8.04 -19.29 7.64
CA GLY A 203 7.59 -20.36 8.53
C GLY A 203 6.13 -20.24 8.97
N PHE A 204 5.36 -19.33 8.36
CA PHE A 204 3.91 -19.28 8.57
C PHE A 204 3.26 -20.58 8.12
N VAL A 205 2.18 -20.94 8.81
CA VAL A 205 1.32 -22.08 8.50
C VAL A 205 -0.05 -21.60 8.07
N ASP A 206 -0.84 -22.48 7.46
CA ASP A 206 -2.19 -22.16 6.97
C ASP A 206 -2.24 -20.95 6.02
N VAL A 207 -1.32 -20.94 5.05
CA VAL A 207 -1.14 -19.81 4.14
C VAL A 207 -2.21 -19.82 3.03
N HIS A 208 -3.10 -18.83 3.07
CA HIS A 208 -4.14 -18.61 2.06
C HIS A 208 -3.78 -17.49 1.10
N GLU A 209 -4.15 -17.65 -0.17
CA GLU A 209 -4.03 -16.59 -1.19
C GLU A 209 -5.39 -16.39 -1.85
N ARG A 210 -5.82 -15.12 -1.96
CA ARG A 210 -7.03 -14.71 -2.67
C ARG A 210 -6.65 -13.68 -3.72
N LYS A 211 -7.05 -13.92 -4.97
CA LYS A 211 -6.77 -13.00 -6.09
C LYS A 211 -8.04 -12.30 -6.51
N PHE A 212 -8.00 -10.98 -6.48
CA PHE A 212 -9.09 -10.12 -6.91
C PHE A 212 -8.70 -9.39 -8.19
N LYS A 213 -9.66 -9.16 -9.08
CA LYS A 213 -9.44 -8.36 -10.28
C LYS A 213 -9.76 -6.91 -9.97
N VAL A 214 -8.80 -6.02 -10.23
CA VAL A 214 -8.93 -4.58 -10.07
C VAL A 214 -8.66 -3.93 -11.43
N PRO A 215 -9.69 -3.58 -12.20
CA PRO A 215 -9.49 -2.93 -13.50
C PRO A 215 -8.85 -1.56 -13.35
N LEU A 216 -8.02 -1.16 -14.31
CA LEU A 216 -7.39 0.17 -14.33
C LEU A 216 -8.36 1.28 -14.79
N ASN A 217 -9.49 0.91 -15.42
CA ASN A 217 -10.51 1.84 -15.90
C ASN A 217 -11.91 1.20 -15.97
N GLY A 218 -12.92 2.02 -16.30
CA GLY A 218 -14.33 1.62 -16.38
C GLY A 218 -14.75 0.72 -17.55
N TRP A 219 -13.83 0.02 -18.23
CA TRP A 219 -14.14 -0.78 -19.42
C TRP A 219 -14.89 -2.09 -19.14
N ALA A 220 -14.81 -2.61 -17.91
CA ALA A 220 -15.38 -3.90 -17.55
C ALA A 220 -16.89 -3.94 -17.84
N LYS A 221 -17.40 -5.08 -18.32
CA LYS A 221 -18.84 -5.25 -18.58
C LYS A 221 -19.64 -5.44 -17.29
N ASP A 222 -19.05 -6.16 -16.34
CA ASP A 222 -19.57 -6.34 -14.99
C ASP A 222 -19.67 -4.98 -14.28
N GLN A 223 -20.77 -4.72 -13.58
CA GLN A 223 -21.04 -3.40 -13.00
C GLN A 223 -20.13 -3.10 -11.81
N ASP A 224 -19.85 -4.09 -10.96
CA ASP A 224 -18.98 -3.88 -9.80
C ASP A 224 -17.54 -3.64 -10.24
N LEU A 225 -17.02 -4.47 -11.17
CA LEU A 225 -15.70 -4.26 -11.75
C LEU A 225 -15.60 -2.92 -12.51
N LYS A 226 -16.69 -2.46 -13.13
CA LYS A 226 -16.73 -1.15 -13.79
C LYS A 226 -16.62 0.00 -12.81
N GLU A 227 -17.32 -0.09 -11.68
CA GLU A 227 -17.27 0.93 -10.64
C GLU A 227 -15.90 0.97 -9.95
N ILE A 228 -15.33 -0.20 -9.63
CA ILE A 228 -13.94 -0.33 -9.17
C ILE A 228 -12.98 0.30 -10.19
N GLY A 229 -13.18 -0.01 -11.47
CA GLY A 229 -12.37 0.52 -12.56
C GLY A 229 -12.42 2.05 -12.67
N ARG A 230 -13.58 2.68 -12.45
CA ARG A 230 -13.69 4.15 -12.45
C ARG A 230 -12.94 4.79 -11.28
N LEU A 231 -13.02 4.17 -10.10
CA LEU A 231 -12.25 4.63 -8.93
C LEU A 231 -10.75 4.53 -9.21
N MET A 232 -10.30 3.42 -9.81
CA MET A 232 -8.91 3.22 -10.20
C MET A 232 -8.45 4.18 -11.29
N GLU A 233 -9.31 4.51 -12.26
CA GLU A 233 -9.01 5.51 -13.29
C GLU A 233 -8.74 6.88 -12.67
N MET A 234 -9.61 7.33 -11.77
CA MET A 234 -9.42 8.58 -11.02
C MET A 234 -8.16 8.54 -10.16
N ASN A 235 -7.94 7.44 -9.44
CA ASN A 235 -6.74 7.21 -8.63
C ASN A 235 -5.45 7.31 -9.48
N MET A 236 -5.44 6.67 -10.65
CA MET A 236 -4.28 6.71 -11.55
C MET A 236 -4.08 8.10 -12.15
N GLN A 237 -5.15 8.81 -12.55
CA GLN A 237 -5.06 10.17 -13.08
C GLN A 237 -4.52 11.17 -12.04
N MET A 238 -4.99 11.09 -10.79
CA MET A 238 -4.50 11.92 -9.69
C MET A 238 -3.05 11.55 -9.29
N GLY A 239 -2.73 10.25 -9.33
CA GLY A 239 -1.44 9.71 -8.89
C GLY A 239 -0.33 9.76 -9.92
N LEU A 240 -0.62 9.93 -11.21
CA LEU A 240 0.38 9.79 -12.28
C LEU A 240 1.61 10.67 -12.01
N SER A 241 1.40 11.94 -11.69
CA SER A 241 2.46 12.88 -11.33
C SER A 241 3.25 12.45 -10.08
N ALA A 242 2.58 11.95 -9.05
CA ALA A 242 3.20 11.48 -7.81
C ALA A 242 4.07 10.23 -8.06
N PHE A 243 3.59 9.31 -8.89
CA PHE A 243 4.28 8.09 -9.27
C PHE A 243 5.45 8.31 -10.22
N SER A 244 5.46 9.41 -10.98
CA SER A 244 6.50 9.68 -11.97
C SER A 244 7.55 10.69 -11.49
N LEU A 245 7.14 11.85 -10.95
CA LEU A 245 8.03 13.01 -10.79
C LEU A 245 9.26 12.69 -9.93
N ALA A 246 9.05 12.33 -8.67
CA ALA A 246 10.16 12.01 -7.77
C ALA A 246 10.88 10.71 -8.15
N PRO A 247 10.20 9.58 -8.44
CA PRO A 247 10.88 8.35 -8.84
C PRO A 247 11.74 8.51 -10.10
N PHE A 248 11.20 9.09 -11.18
CA PHE A 248 11.93 9.21 -12.44
C PHE A 248 13.00 10.30 -12.42
N ASN A 249 12.79 11.38 -11.68
CA ASN A 249 13.83 12.38 -11.50
C ASN A 249 15.02 11.80 -10.72
N ARG A 250 14.75 11.11 -9.59
CA ARG A 250 15.81 10.55 -8.73
C ARG A 250 16.60 9.44 -9.42
N VAL A 251 15.92 8.55 -10.14
CA VAL A 251 16.53 7.37 -10.74
C VAL A 251 17.09 7.66 -12.13
N TYR A 252 16.30 8.28 -13.00
CA TYR A 252 16.68 8.48 -14.41
C TYR A 252 17.25 9.87 -14.70
N GLY A 253 17.21 10.81 -13.74
CA GLY A 253 17.65 12.19 -13.95
C GLY A 253 16.74 13.02 -14.86
N ARG A 254 15.51 12.54 -15.14
CA ARG A 254 14.56 13.23 -16.05
C ARG A 254 14.09 14.55 -15.44
N THR A 255 13.95 15.59 -16.27
CA THR A 255 13.36 16.86 -15.81
C THR A 255 11.84 16.74 -15.69
N PRO A 256 11.16 17.60 -14.89
CA PRO A 256 9.70 17.61 -14.82
C PRO A 256 9.03 17.71 -16.20
N GLU A 257 9.57 18.53 -17.09
CA GLU A 257 9.04 18.71 -18.44
C GLU A 257 9.15 17.42 -19.28
N GLU A 258 10.25 16.67 -19.16
CA GLU A 258 10.43 15.39 -19.84
C GLU A 258 9.45 14.32 -19.33
N ILE A 259 9.10 14.39 -18.04
CA ILE A 259 8.15 13.48 -17.39
C ILE A 259 6.73 13.80 -17.84
N GLU A 260 6.31 15.06 -17.71
CA GLU A 260 4.95 15.52 -18.07
C GLU A 260 4.64 15.28 -19.56
N VAL A 261 5.60 15.49 -20.47
CA VAL A 261 5.40 15.23 -21.90
C VAL A 261 5.09 13.76 -22.18
N ARG A 262 5.68 12.83 -21.42
CA ARG A 262 5.40 11.40 -21.55
C ARG A 262 4.07 11.01 -20.90
N GLU A 263 3.66 11.70 -19.84
CA GLU A 263 2.36 11.52 -19.17
C GLU A 263 1.17 11.96 -20.03
N ILE A 264 1.33 12.95 -20.91
CA ILE A 264 0.26 13.39 -21.82
C ILE A 264 -0.23 12.28 -22.75
N CYS A 265 0.59 11.25 -23.02
CA CYS A 265 0.18 10.11 -23.84
C CYS A 265 -0.82 9.15 -23.15
N PHE A 266 -1.18 9.40 -21.89
CA PHE A 266 -2.10 8.60 -21.07
C PHE A 266 -3.51 9.20 -20.96
N CYS A 267 -3.68 10.46 -21.34
CA CYS A 267 -4.94 11.21 -21.34
C CYS A 267 -5.62 11.15 -22.72
#